data_AF-A0A7I9Y3J8-F1
#
_entry.id   AF-A0A7I9Y3J8-F1
#
_cell.length_a   1.000
_cell.length_b   1.000
_cell.length_c   1.000
_cell.angle_alpha   90.00
_cell.angle_beta   90.00
_cell.angle_gamma   90.00
#
_symmetry.space_group_name_H-M   'P 1'
#
loop_
_entity.id
_entity.type
_entity.pdbx_description
1 polymer ?
#
loop_
_entity_poly.entity_id
_entity_poly.type
_entity_poly.pdbx_seq_one_letter_code
_entity_poly.pdbx_strand_id
1 'polypeptide(L)'
;MRYIAIEEAFFIAELAERQPMPALPLAFKPECAKQILPRLTDFTEYRLPEMDDAGIDIQVLSLTVPGLQVDIEPGLARDNACFANNYLAQVISEHPDRFRGFAALPLQDPGPRPLSWSAR
;
A
#
# COMPACT_ATOMS: atom_id res chain seq x y z
N MET A 1 -7.44 10.89 -23.81
CA MET A 1 -8.11 10.57 -22.53
C MET A 1 -7.01 10.23 -21.55
N ARG A 2 -7.12 10.61 -20.27
CA ARG A 2 -6.15 10.23 -19.24
C ARG A 2 -6.73 9.09 -18.39
N TYR A 3 -6.00 7.99 -18.23
CA TYR A 3 -6.38 6.85 -17.41
C TYR A 3 -5.66 6.89 -16.05
N ILE A 4 -6.45 6.81 -14.98
CA ILE A 4 -5.97 6.82 -13.60
C ILE A 4 -6.51 5.56 -12.90
N ALA A 5 -5.62 4.65 -12.52
CA ALA A 5 -5.97 3.43 -11.79
C ALA A 5 -5.82 3.68 -10.28
N ILE A 6 -6.78 3.22 -9.46
CA ILE A 6 -6.93 3.69 -8.07
C ILE A 6 -6.84 2.62 -6.98
N GLU A 7 -6.65 1.35 -7.33
CA GLU A 7 -6.55 0.25 -6.37
C GLU A 7 -5.25 -0.53 -6.60
N GLU A 8 -4.14 0.21 -6.69
CA GLU A 8 -2.87 -0.35 -7.12
C GLU A 8 -2.01 -0.70 -5.91
N ALA A 9 -1.95 -1.98 -5.59
CA ALA A 9 -1.29 -2.46 -4.38
C ALA A 9 0.24 -2.48 -4.52
N PHE A 10 0.95 -2.16 -3.42
CA PHE A 10 2.38 -2.39 -3.27
C PHE A 10 2.71 -3.06 -1.93
N PHE A 11 3.91 -3.64 -1.82
CA PHE A 11 4.41 -4.34 -0.64
C PHE A 11 5.81 -3.83 -0.27
N ILE A 12 6.09 -3.71 1.03
CA ILE A 12 7.40 -3.34 1.56
C ILE A 12 7.94 -4.54 2.35
N ALA A 13 9.05 -5.14 1.91
CA ALA A 13 9.62 -6.31 2.57
C ALA A 13 10.07 -6.00 4.00
N GLU A 14 10.70 -4.83 4.19
CA GLU A 14 11.20 -4.35 5.47
C GLU A 14 10.08 -4.03 6.47
N LEU A 15 8.87 -3.72 5.98
CA LEU A 15 7.70 -3.58 6.86
C LEU A 15 7.29 -4.95 7.40
N ALA A 16 7.32 -5.97 6.56
CA ALA A 16 6.93 -7.32 6.93
C ALA A 16 7.83 -7.91 8.05
N GLU A 17 9.11 -7.51 8.09
CA GLU A 17 10.05 -7.88 9.16
C GLU A 17 9.73 -7.19 10.51
N ARG A 18 8.96 -6.09 10.49
CA ARG A 18 8.57 -5.32 11.69
C ARG A 18 7.24 -5.77 12.29
N GLN A 19 6.46 -6.57 11.56
CA GLN A 19 5.08 -6.89 11.90
C GLN A 19 4.95 -8.34 12.40
N PRO A 20 3.98 -8.62 13.28
CA PRO A 20 3.60 -10.00 13.57
C PRO A 20 2.98 -10.59 12.30
N MET A 21 3.73 -11.40 11.55
CA MET A 21 3.23 -11.97 10.29
C MET A 21 2.09 -12.96 10.59
N PRO A 22 0.82 -12.64 10.26
CA PRO A 22 -0.25 -13.61 10.41
C PRO A 22 -0.20 -14.60 9.24
N ALA A 23 -0.64 -15.84 9.49
CA ALA A 23 -1.01 -16.72 8.39
C ALA A 23 -2.24 -16.11 7.70
N LEU A 24 -2.04 -15.51 6.53
CA LEU A 24 -3.16 -15.01 5.73
C LEU A 24 -3.88 -16.19 5.09
N PRO A 25 -5.21 -16.30 5.20
CA PRO A 25 -5.99 -17.28 4.46
C PRO A 25 -6.09 -16.93 2.95
N LEU A 26 -5.29 -15.98 2.47
CA LEU A 26 -5.07 -15.76 1.04
C LEU A 26 -4.08 -16.81 0.51
N ALA A 27 -4.58 -18.03 0.35
CA ALA A 27 -3.84 -19.08 -0.34
C ALA A 27 -3.87 -18.81 -1.85
N PHE A 28 -2.88 -18.09 -2.36
CA PHE A 28 -2.63 -18.06 -3.80
C PHE A 28 -2.09 -19.43 -4.25
N LYS A 29 -2.45 -19.83 -5.47
CA LYS A 29 -1.75 -20.93 -6.13
C LYS A 29 -0.25 -20.57 -6.21
N PRO A 30 0.69 -21.50 -5.96
CA PRO A 30 2.13 -21.20 -5.94
C PRO A 30 2.64 -20.46 -7.19
N GLU A 31 2.05 -20.75 -8.33
CA GLU A 31 2.37 -20.19 -9.65
C GLU A 31 1.95 -18.72 -9.72
N CYS A 32 0.80 -18.38 -9.12
CA CYS A 32 0.28 -17.02 -9.02
C CYS A 32 1.15 -16.19 -8.08
N ALA A 33 1.56 -16.76 -6.93
CA ALA A 33 2.45 -16.08 -5.99
C ALA A 33 3.80 -15.69 -6.62
N LYS A 34 4.39 -16.58 -7.45
CA LYS A 34 5.63 -16.30 -8.19
C LYS A 34 5.52 -15.12 -9.17
N GLN A 35 4.32 -14.86 -9.70
CA GLN A 35 4.07 -13.75 -10.61
C GLN A 35 3.74 -12.44 -9.87
N ILE A 36 2.99 -12.55 -8.77
CA ILE A 36 2.51 -11.39 -8.01
C ILE A 36 3.63 -10.76 -7.18
N LEU A 37 4.41 -11.57 -6.45
CA LEU A 37 5.33 -11.05 -5.45
C LEU A 37 6.36 -10.06 -6.03
N PRO A 38 7.03 -10.35 -7.17
CA PRO A 38 7.95 -9.39 -7.77
C PRO A 38 7.29 -8.06 -8.15
N ARG A 39 6.04 -8.10 -8.65
CA ARG A 39 5.27 -6.91 -9.07
C ARG A 39 4.76 -6.06 -7.91
N LEU A 40 4.51 -6.69 -6.76
CA LEU A 40 4.11 -5.96 -5.55
C LEU A 40 5.27 -5.19 -4.94
N THR A 41 6.49 -5.71 -5.02
CA THR A 41 7.70 -5.07 -4.47
C THR A 41 8.38 -4.11 -5.44
N ASP A 42 8.09 -4.22 -6.73
CA ASP A 42 8.70 -3.39 -7.77
C ASP A 42 7.82 -2.19 -8.18
N PHE A 43 8.50 -1.11 -8.54
CA PHE A 43 7.90 0.09 -9.13
C PHE A 43 8.41 0.42 -10.52
N THR A 44 9.54 -0.12 -10.98
CA THR A 44 10.20 0.37 -12.20
C THR A 44 10.52 -0.72 -13.23
N GLU A 45 10.86 -1.93 -12.79
CA GLU A 45 11.21 -3.04 -13.70
C GLU A 45 9.99 -3.65 -14.39
N TYR A 46 8.89 -3.81 -13.65
CA TYR A 46 7.64 -4.40 -14.09
C TYR A 46 6.53 -3.36 -14.18
N ARG A 47 6.34 -2.56 -13.13
CA ARG A 47 5.14 -1.71 -13.01
C ARG A 47 5.06 -0.61 -14.07
N LEU A 48 6.13 0.18 -14.26
CA LEU A 48 6.11 1.27 -15.24
C LEU A 48 5.94 0.76 -16.69
N PRO A 49 6.67 -0.27 -17.16
CA PRO A 49 6.43 -0.86 -18.46
C PRO A 49 5.01 -1.40 -18.64
N GLU A 50 4.48 -2.11 -17.63
CA GLU A 50 3.11 -2.65 -17.68
C GLU A 50 2.06 -1.52 -17.70
N MET A 51 2.31 -0.39 -17.02
CA MET A 51 1.49 0.81 -17.14
C MET A 51 1.51 1.39 -18.56
N ASP A 52 2.69 1.49 -19.17
CA ASP A 52 2.85 2.01 -20.53
C ASP A 52 2.11 1.13 -21.55
N ASP A 53 2.28 -0.19 -21.46
CA ASP A 53 1.62 -1.17 -22.33
C ASP A 53 0.08 -1.15 -22.20
N ALA A 54 -0.42 -0.93 -20.98
CA ALA A 54 -1.85 -0.83 -20.69
C ALA A 54 -2.44 0.57 -21.01
N GLY A 55 -1.60 1.56 -21.32
CA GLY A 55 -2.01 2.95 -21.51
C GLY A 55 -2.48 3.65 -20.22
N ILE A 56 -1.94 3.27 -19.07
CA ILE A 56 -2.24 3.86 -17.75
C ILE A 56 -1.28 5.03 -17.48
N ASP A 57 -1.83 6.25 -17.41
CA ASP A 57 -1.05 7.45 -17.16
C ASP A 57 -0.60 7.56 -15.70
N ILE A 58 -1.52 7.29 -14.75
CA ILE A 58 -1.26 7.35 -13.31
C ILE A 58 -1.77 6.09 -12.60
N GLN A 59 -0.99 5.61 -11.65
CA GLN A 59 -1.47 4.71 -10.59
C GLN A 59 -1.51 5.41 -9.24
N VAL A 60 -2.62 5.27 -8.51
CA VAL A 60 -2.73 5.64 -7.10
C VAL A 60 -2.43 4.40 -6.26
N LEU A 61 -1.26 4.41 -5.64
CA LEU A 61 -0.70 3.28 -4.92
C LEU A 61 -1.26 3.19 -3.49
N SER A 62 -1.45 1.98 -2.99
CA SER A 62 -1.87 1.71 -1.62
C SER A 62 -1.17 0.49 -1.05
N LEU A 63 -0.89 0.50 0.26
CA LEU A 63 -0.23 -0.63 0.92
C LEU A 63 -1.13 -1.86 0.87
N THR A 64 -0.59 -2.98 0.39
CA THR A 64 -1.35 -4.22 0.21
C THR A 64 -1.80 -4.84 1.53
N VAL A 65 -2.75 -5.77 1.45
CA VAL A 65 -3.19 -6.58 2.59
C VAL A 65 -2.04 -7.45 3.12
N PRO A 66 -1.91 -7.58 4.44
CA PRO A 66 -2.89 -7.19 5.46
C PRO A 66 -2.68 -5.78 6.02
N GLY A 67 -1.71 -5.03 5.48
CA GLY A 67 -1.43 -3.64 5.82
C GLY A 67 -1.00 -3.45 7.27
N LEU A 68 -1.40 -2.32 7.84
CA LEU A 68 -1.14 -1.97 9.24
C LEU A 68 -2.10 -2.65 10.21
N GLN A 69 -3.18 -3.25 9.70
CA GLN A 69 -4.26 -3.81 10.50
C GLN A 69 -3.83 -5.05 11.31
N VAL A 70 -2.66 -5.62 10.99
CA VAL A 70 -2.04 -6.72 11.76
C VAL A 70 -1.32 -6.24 13.01
N ASP A 71 -0.91 -4.97 13.03
CA ASP A 71 -0.27 -4.41 14.21
C ASP A 71 -1.31 -4.30 15.33
N ILE A 72 -1.07 -4.97 16.45
CA ILE A 72 -1.99 -4.97 17.59
C ILE A 72 -1.71 -3.75 18.48
N GLU A 73 -0.44 -3.47 18.73
CA GLU A 73 -0.03 -2.36 19.60
C GLU A 73 -0.15 -1.01 18.87
N PRO A 74 -0.94 -0.05 19.39
CA PRO A 74 -1.16 1.24 18.70
C PRO A 74 0.10 2.05 18.43
N GLY A 75 1.10 1.96 19.32
CA GLY A 75 2.40 2.62 19.13
C GLY A 75 3.14 2.07 17.91
N LEU A 76 3.26 0.75 17.84
CA LEU A 76 3.89 0.05 16.71
C LEU A 76 3.17 0.35 15.40
N ALA A 77 1.83 0.30 15.40
CA ALA A 77 1.04 0.60 14.21
C ALA A 77 1.29 2.03 13.69
N ARG A 78 1.39 3.02 14.58
CA ARG A 78 1.72 4.41 14.19
C ARG A 78 3.11 4.53 13.60
N ASP A 79 4.10 3.88 14.19
CA ASP A 79 5.47 3.91 13.70
C ASP A 79 5.59 3.25 12.32
N ASN A 80 4.93 2.09 12.15
CA ASN A 80 4.85 1.38 10.88
C ASN A 80 4.07 2.16 9.81
N ALA A 81 3.01 2.88 10.20
CA ALA A 81 2.28 3.76 9.29
C ALA A 81 3.16 4.89 8.76
N CYS A 82 3.90 5.54 9.66
CA CYS A 82 4.85 6.59 9.30
C CYS A 82 5.92 6.05 8.34
N PHE A 83 6.49 4.88 8.66
CA PHE A 83 7.46 4.20 7.81
C PHE A 83 6.89 3.92 6.41
N ALA A 84 5.71 3.28 6.31
CA ALA A 84 5.10 2.92 5.03
C ALA A 84 4.74 4.15 4.18
N ASN A 85 4.20 5.20 4.82
CA ASN A 85 3.83 6.43 4.14
C ASN A 85 5.06 7.21 3.65
N ASN A 86 6.14 7.25 4.43
CA ASN A 86 7.40 7.88 4.02
C ASN A 86 8.06 7.12 2.87
N TYR A 87 8.05 5.79 2.92
CA TYR A 87 8.51 4.95 1.82
C TYR A 87 7.74 5.27 0.52
N LEU A 88 6.41 5.29 0.60
CA LEU A 88 5.57 5.61 -0.56
C LEU A 88 5.81 7.04 -1.06
N ALA A 89 5.98 8.01 -0.14
CA ALA A 89 6.30 9.38 -0.52
C ALA A 89 7.62 9.48 -1.28
N GLN A 90 8.64 8.69 -0.89
CA GLN A 90 9.90 8.61 -1.62
C GLN A 90 9.68 8.06 -3.04
N VAL A 91 9.00 6.92 -3.18
CA VAL A 91 8.68 6.33 -4.50
C VAL A 91 7.92 7.32 -5.40
N ILE A 92 6.94 8.03 -4.84
CA ILE A 92 6.19 9.06 -5.57
C ILE A 92 7.12 10.21 -5.99
N SER A 93 8.08 10.59 -5.16
CA SER A 93 9.02 11.67 -5.48
C SER A 93 9.98 11.32 -6.64
N GLU A 94 10.27 10.03 -6.82
CA GLU A 94 11.10 9.52 -7.92
C GLU A 94 10.33 9.52 -9.26
N HIS A 95 9.00 9.34 -9.23
CA HIS A 95 8.15 9.33 -10.42
C HIS A 95 6.82 10.11 -10.23
N PRO A 96 6.87 11.44 -10.00
CA PRO A 96 5.72 12.25 -9.59
C PRO A 96 4.70 12.50 -10.71
N ASP A 97 5.03 12.20 -11.95
CA ASP A 97 4.13 12.21 -13.10
C ASP A 97 3.33 10.90 -13.23
N ARG A 98 3.83 9.80 -12.65
CA ARG A 98 3.27 8.44 -12.77
C ARG A 98 2.55 7.94 -11.52
N PHE A 99 2.98 8.35 -10.32
CA PHE A 99 2.45 7.80 -9.08
C PHE A 99 1.75 8.82 -8.18
N ARG A 100 0.68 8.37 -7.53
CA ARG A 100 0.03 9.00 -6.37
C ARG A 100 -0.09 7.95 -5.26
N GLY A 101 -0.53 8.34 -4.07
CA GLY A 101 -0.62 7.42 -2.94
C GLY A 101 -1.83 7.65 -2.06
N PHE A 102 -2.42 6.57 -1.57
CA PHE A 102 -3.28 6.59 -0.39
C PHE A 102 -2.45 6.35 0.86
N ALA A 103 -2.78 7.10 1.92
CA ALA A 103 -2.13 6.91 3.21
C ALA A 103 -2.54 5.56 3.82
N ALA A 104 -1.55 4.81 4.30
CA ALA A 104 -1.77 3.72 5.23
C ALA A 104 -2.07 4.33 6.61
N LEU A 105 -3.21 3.98 7.20
CA LEU A 105 -3.69 4.56 8.45
C LEU A 105 -3.66 3.53 9.60
N PRO A 106 -3.09 3.87 10.76
CA PRO A 106 -3.12 3.03 11.95
C PRO A 106 -4.45 3.24 12.69
N LEU A 107 -5.41 2.33 12.49
CA LEU A 107 -6.77 2.46 13.03
C LEU A 107 -6.96 1.83 14.43
N GLN A 108 -5.89 1.35 15.06
CA GLN A 108 -5.89 0.70 16.38
C GLN A 108 -6.30 1.65 17.50
N ASP A 109 -6.01 2.94 17.33
CA ASP A 109 -6.37 4.01 18.26
C ASP A 109 -6.91 5.21 17.46
N PRO A 110 -8.21 5.19 17.12
CA PRO A 110 -8.84 6.23 16.30
C PRO A 110 -8.99 7.58 17.06
N GLY A 111 -8.52 7.66 18.31
CA GLY A 111 -8.74 8.81 19.18
C GLY A 111 -10.22 8.99 19.56
N PRO A 112 -10.55 10.09 20.25
CA PRO A 112 -11.92 10.37 20.65
C PRO A 112 -12.81 10.58 19.42
N ARG A 113 -13.97 9.90 19.40
CA ARG A 113 -15.02 10.13 18.40
C ARG A 113 -15.39 11.63 18.40
N PRO A 114 -15.26 12.35 17.26
CA PRO A 114 -15.75 13.72 17.18
C PRO A 114 -17.25 13.75 17.45
N LEU A 115 -17.69 14.49 18.47
CA LEU A 115 -19.09 14.55 18.93
C LEU A 115 -20.05 15.23 17.94
N SER A 116 -19.62 15.57 16.73
CA SER A 116 -20.41 16.31 15.75
C SER A 116 -20.30 15.71 14.35
N TRP A 117 -20.79 14.49 14.17
CA TRP A 117 -21.26 14.04 12.85
C TRP A 117 -22.77 14.10 12.87
N SER A 118 -23.33 15.30 12.63
CA SER A 118 -24.74 15.43 12.27
C SER A 118 -24.85 14.96 10.82
N ALA A 119 -25.40 13.76 10.61
CA ALA A 119 -25.89 13.34 9.31
C ALA A 119 -26.87 14.43 8.83
N ARG A 120 -26.44 15.19 7.81
CA ARG A 120 -27.32 16.03 7.01
C ARG A 120 -27.48 15.37 5.66
#